data_AF-A0A8I0PDA5-F1
#
_entry.id   AF-A0A8I0PDA5-F1
#
_cell.length_a   1.000
_cell.length_b   1.000
_cell.length_c   1.000
_cell.angle_alpha   90.00
_cell.angle_beta   90.00
_cell.angle_gamma   90.00
#
_symmetry.space_group_name_H-M   'P 1'
#
loop_
_entity.id
_entity.type
_entity.pdbx_description
1 polymer ?
#
loop_
_entity_poly.entity_id
_entity_poly.type
_entity_poly.pdbx_seq_one_letter_code
_entity_poly.pdbx_strand_id
1 'polypeptide(L)'
;MLAAPFTLCPATNDRATVLDWLDPAWGTVGIDGVVIKGSGQPYLPGKRAWIKARSHTTSEGLIGGVTGALASPATLLLAATTSLGTCG
;
A
#
# COMPACT_ATOMS: atom_id res chain seq x y z
N MET A 1 -10.84 -29.59 13.32
CA MET A 1 -9.67 -29.18 12.52
C MET A 1 -10.23 -28.52 11.26
N LEU A 2 -9.93 -27.23 11.02
CA LEU A 2 -10.44 -26.53 9.83
C LEU A 2 -9.73 -27.14 8.62
N ALA A 3 -10.43 -27.94 7.82
CA ALA A 3 -9.90 -28.53 6.60
C ALA A 3 -9.96 -27.53 5.44
N ALA A 4 -9.09 -27.70 4.45
CA ALA A 4 -8.96 -26.84 3.27
C ALA A 4 -10.33 -26.45 2.66
N PRO A 5 -10.49 -25.19 2.17
CA PRO A 5 -9.44 -24.30 1.66
C PRO A 5 -9.19 -23.04 2.52
N PHE A 6 -9.31 -23.13 3.85
CA PHE A 6 -9.12 -21.96 4.71
C PHE A 6 -7.67 -21.84 5.20
N THR A 7 -6.98 -20.79 4.75
CA THR A 7 -5.65 -20.41 5.24
C THR A 7 -5.77 -19.32 6.30
N LEU A 8 -5.12 -19.50 7.45
CA LEU A 8 -5.05 -18.46 8.47
C LEU A 8 -4.16 -17.30 8.00
N CYS A 9 -4.53 -16.07 8.34
CA CYS A 9 -3.65 -14.92 8.12
C CYS A 9 -2.40 -15.05 9.02
N PRO A 10 -1.18 -14.87 8.47
CA PRO A 10 0.02 -14.87 9.28
C PRO A 10 0.01 -13.70 10.27
N ALA A 11 0.56 -13.93 11.46
CA ALA A 11 0.69 -12.94 12.52
C ALA A 11 2.04 -13.10 13.21
N THR A 12 2.65 -11.99 13.62
CA THR A 12 3.95 -11.96 14.29
C THR A 12 3.99 -10.83 15.31
N ASN A 13 4.79 -11.00 16.36
CA ASN A 13 5.14 -9.94 17.30
C ASN A 13 6.53 -9.35 17.02
N ASP A 14 7.28 -9.90 16.07
CA ASP A 14 8.59 -9.41 15.68
C ASP A 14 8.48 -8.24 14.70
N ARG A 15 9.10 -7.12 15.06
CA ARG A 15 9.11 -5.90 14.26
C ARG A 15 9.87 -6.10 12.94
N ALA A 16 10.94 -6.87 12.92
CA ALA A 16 11.73 -7.06 11.70
C ALA A 16 10.90 -7.77 10.62
N THR A 17 10.17 -8.83 11.02
CA THR A 17 9.22 -9.52 10.14
C THR A 17 8.12 -8.58 9.61
N VAL A 18 7.59 -7.67 10.45
CA VAL A 18 6.58 -6.69 10.00
C VAL A 18 7.14 -5.71 8.97
N LEU A 19 8.39 -5.26 9.14
CA LEU A 19 9.05 -4.37 8.18
C LEU A 19 9.31 -5.07 6.86
N ASP A 20 9.70 -6.34 6.89
CA ASP A 20 9.84 -7.17 5.69
C ASP A 20 8.52 -7.25 4.92
N TRP A 21 7.39 -7.52 5.60
CA TRP A 21 6.06 -7.54 4.96
C TRP A 21 5.60 -6.19 4.40
N LEU A 22 6.19 -5.08 4.86
CA LEU A 22 5.91 -3.74 4.35
C LEU A 22 6.85 -3.34 3.20
N ASP A 23 7.83 -4.18 2.86
CA ASP A 23 8.68 -3.97 1.70
C ASP A 23 7.80 -3.89 0.42
N PRO A 24 7.97 -2.86 -0.42
CA PRO A 24 7.22 -2.71 -1.66
C PRO A 24 7.22 -3.94 -2.58
N ALA A 25 8.23 -4.81 -2.48
CA ALA A 25 8.29 -6.07 -3.20
C ALA A 25 7.07 -6.97 -2.94
N TRP A 26 6.50 -6.94 -1.73
CA TRP A 26 5.27 -7.68 -1.38
C TRP A 26 4.02 -7.07 -2.01
N GLY A 27 4.04 -5.78 -2.36
CA GLY A 27 2.97 -5.13 -3.13
C GLY A 27 2.74 -5.81 -4.48
N THR A 28 3.78 -6.35 -5.10
CA THR A 28 3.69 -7.12 -6.36
C THR A 28 2.87 -8.40 -6.22
N VAL A 29 2.78 -8.95 -5.00
CA VAL A 29 2.00 -10.16 -4.68
C VAL A 29 0.58 -9.80 -4.21
N GLY A 30 0.19 -8.51 -4.29
CA GLY A 30 -1.13 -8.02 -3.89
C GLY A 30 -1.29 -7.78 -2.39
N ILE A 31 -0.19 -7.77 -1.62
CA ILE A 31 -0.20 -7.44 -0.20
C ILE A 31 0.18 -5.97 -0.04
N ASP A 32 -0.81 -5.12 0.26
CA ASP A 32 -0.56 -3.67 0.40
C ASP A 32 -0.03 -3.27 1.79
N GLY A 33 -0.04 -4.16 2.78
CA GLY A 33 0.45 -3.87 4.12
C GLY A 33 -0.16 -4.70 5.24
N VAL A 34 -0.03 -4.19 6.47
CA VAL A 34 -0.30 -4.93 7.72
C VAL A 34 -1.36 -4.25 8.59
N VAL A 35 -2.01 -5.05 9.44
CA VAL A 35 -2.91 -4.56 10.49
C VAL A 35 -2.28 -4.84 11.85
N ILE A 36 -2.04 -3.78 12.62
CA ILE A 36 -1.45 -3.85 13.95
C ILE A 36 -2.57 -3.78 15.00
N LYS A 37 -2.56 -4.73 15.92
CA LYS A 37 -3.54 -4.89 17.01
C LYS A 37 -2.79 -5.09 18.32
N GLY A 38 -3.35 -4.64 19.44
CA GLY A 38 -2.78 -4.99 20.75
C GLY A 38 -2.95 -6.48 21.02
N SER A 39 -1.93 -7.15 21.56
CA SER A 39 -1.91 -8.60 21.77
C SER A 39 -3.05 -9.11 22.67
N GLY A 40 -3.42 -8.34 23.69
CA GLY A 40 -4.55 -8.61 24.59
C GLY A 40 -5.75 -7.69 24.36
N GLN A 41 -5.79 -6.97 23.23
CA GLN A 41 -6.85 -6.00 22.99
C GLN A 41 -8.18 -6.72 22.73
N PRO A 42 -9.25 -6.41 23.49
CA PRO A 42 -10.56 -6.96 23.19
C PRO A 42 -11.06 -6.44 21.85
N TYR A 43 -11.94 -7.20 21.20
CA TYR A 43 -12.62 -6.72 20.00
C TYR A 43 -13.58 -5.59 20.37
N LEU A 44 -13.39 -4.41 19.76
CA LEU A 44 -14.19 -3.22 20.02
C LEU A 44 -15.04 -2.88 18.79
N PRO A 45 -16.31 -3.33 18.73
CA PRO A 45 -17.15 -3.14 17.56
C PRO A 45 -17.40 -1.65 17.30
N GLY A 46 -17.33 -1.24 16.02
CA GLY A 46 -17.54 0.16 15.60
C GLY A 46 -16.44 1.14 16.01
N LYS A 47 -15.35 0.67 16.63
CA LYS A 47 -14.21 1.52 17.03
C LYS A 47 -13.04 1.35 16.07
N ARG A 48 -12.39 2.46 15.72
CA ARG A 48 -11.16 2.48 14.91
C ARG A 48 -9.93 2.22 15.80
N ALA A 49 -9.92 1.04 16.42
CA ALA A 49 -8.96 0.69 17.47
C ALA A 49 -7.72 -0.06 16.97
N TRP A 50 -7.70 -0.44 15.69
CA TRP A 50 -6.56 -1.10 15.02
C TRP A 50 -5.90 -0.13 14.04
N ILE A 51 -4.60 -0.31 13.84
CA ILE A 51 -3.80 0.53 12.93
C ILE A 51 -3.59 -0.24 11.64
N LYS A 52 -3.93 0.39 10.51
CA LYS A 52 -3.61 -0.12 9.17
C LYS A 52 -2.39 0.62 8.64
N ALA A 53 -1.27 -0.08 8.53
CA ALA A 53 -0.05 0.43 7.93
C ALA A 53 0.05 -0.12 6.50
N ARG A 54 0.24 0.75 5.52
CA ARG A 54 0.34 0.37 4.10
C ARG A 54 1.68 0.79 3.54
N SER A 55 2.23 -0.03 2.65
CA SER A 55 3.38 0.35 1.85
C SER A 55 2.92 1.35 0.79
N HIS A 56 3.68 2.42 0.58
CA HIS A 56 3.37 3.47 -0.36
C HIS A 56 4.57 3.63 -1.30
N THR A 57 4.36 3.33 -2.58
CA THR A 57 5.36 3.57 -3.63
C THR A 57 4.89 4.75 -4.45
N THR A 58 5.75 5.77 -4.57
CA THR A 58 5.54 6.93 -5.44
C THR A 58 6.37 6.79 -6.70
N SER A 59 5.87 7.35 -7.80
CA SER A 59 6.62 7.45 -9.05
C SER A 59 6.42 8.84 -9.63
N GLU A 60 7.48 9.38 -10.21
CA GLU A 60 7.44 10.68 -10.88
C GLU A 60 6.95 10.52 -12.31
N GLY A 61 6.24 11.52 -12.82
CA GLY A 61 5.72 11.55 -14.17
C GLY A 61 5.60 12.96 -14.72
N LEU A 62 5.75 13.11 -16.03
CA LEU A 62 5.61 14.39 -16.71
C LEU A 62 4.13 14.65 -17.03
N ILE A 63 3.67 15.90 -16.89
CA ILE A 63 2.30 16.26 -17.24
C ILE A 63 2.17 16.35 -18.77
N GLY A 64 1.40 15.45 -19.36
CA GLY A 64 1.06 15.45 -20.78
C GLY A 64 -0.25 16.18 -21.09
N GLY A 65 -1.10 16.43 -20.08
CA GLY A 65 -2.36 17.12 -20.26
C GLY A 65 -3.07 17.44 -18.94
N VAL A 66 -3.95 18.45 -18.98
CA VAL A 66 -4.72 18.95 -17.85
C VAL A 66 -6.18 19.11 -18.25
N THR A 67 -7.10 18.79 -17.34
CA THR A 67 -8.53 19.06 -17.51
C THR A 67 -9.01 20.05 -16.44
N GLY A 68 -9.96 20.91 -16.80
CA GLY A 68 -10.43 22.02 -15.96
C GLY A 68 -9.61 23.30 -16.15
N ALA A 69 -9.77 24.26 -15.23
CA ALA A 69 -9.01 25.51 -15.28
C ALA A 69 -7.56 25.28 -14.82
N LEU A 70 -6.58 25.90 -15.48
CA LEU A 70 -5.17 25.70 -15.15
C LEU A 70 -4.80 26.13 -13.71
N ALA A 71 -5.52 27.11 -13.16
CA ALA A 71 -5.38 27.55 -11.77
C ALA A 71 -6.06 26.63 -10.74
N SER A 72 -6.90 25.69 -11.19
CA SER A 72 -7.60 24.71 -10.33
C SER A 72 -7.89 23.44 -11.15
N PRO A 73 -6.84 22.66 -11.50
CA PRO A 73 -6.98 21.50 -12.35
C PRO A 73 -7.82 20.42 -11.67
N ALA A 74 -8.71 19.79 -12.43
CA ALA A 74 -9.55 18.69 -11.93
C ALA A 74 -8.82 17.34 -12.00
N THR A 75 -8.15 17.08 -13.13
CA THR A 75 -7.40 15.83 -13.38
C THR A 75 -6.18 16.13 -14.25
N LEU A 76 -5.10 15.37 -14.01
CA LEU A 76 -3.84 15.41 -14.77
C LEU A 76 -3.63 14.09 -15.54
N LEU A 77 -3.18 14.19 -16.78
CA LEU A 77 -2.63 13.07 -17.54
C LEU A 77 -1.12 13.04 -17.36
N LEU A 78 -0.59 11.97 -16.77
CA LEU A 78 0.84 11.79 -16.52
C LEU A 78 1.46 10.80 -17.52
N ALA A 79 2.62 11.16 -18.05
CA ALA A 79 3.48 10.27 -18.82
C ALA A 79 4.56 9.69 -17.89
N ALA A 80 4.72 8.37 -17.89
CA ALA A 80 5.76 7.69 -17.13
C ALA A 80 7.14 7.96 -17.76
N THR A 81 8.10 8.35 -16.94
CA THR A 81 9.49 8.51 -17.39
C THR A 81 10.24 7.20 -17.17
N THR A 82 10.59 6.49 -18.24
CA THR A 82 11.52 5.36 -18.14
C THR A 82 12.94 5.92 -18.02
N SER A 83 13.70 5.51 -17.01
CA SER A 83 15.08 5.99 -16.77
C SER A 83 16.13 5.43 -17.74
N LEU A 84 15.71 4.86 -18.88
CA LEU A 84 16.62 4.57 -19.98
C LEU A 84 16.95 5.90 -20.63
N GLY A 85 18.20 6.34 -20.46
CA GLY A 85 18.69 7.62 -20.96
C GLY A 85 18.25 7.93 -22.40
N THR A 86 17.98 9.22 -22.62
CA THR A 86 17.78 9.89 -23.93
C THR A 86 16.66 9.35 -24.82
N CYS A 87 15.52 10.04 -24.81
CA CYS A 87 14.79 10.28 -26.05
C CYS A 87 15.37 11.54 -26.69
N GLY A 88 16.17 11.35 -27.74
CA GLY A 88 16.84 12.41 -28.49
C GLY A 88 18.04 11.83 -29.23
#